data_AF-A0A1B6E9F1-F1
#
_entry.id   AF-A0A1B6E9F1-F1
#
_cell.length_a   1.000
_cell.length_b   1.000
_cell.length_c   1.000
_cell.angle_alpha   90.00
_cell.angle_beta   90.00
_cell.angle_gamma   90.00
#
_symmetry.space_group_name_H-M   'P 1'
#
loop_
_entity.id
_entity.type
_entity.pdbx_description
1 polymer ?
#
loop_
_entity_poly.entity_id
_entity_poly.type
_entity_poly.pdbx_seq_one_letter_code
_entity_poly.pdbx_strand_id
1 'polypeptide(L)'
;MFHCIYESKLDTFKRMLRETEVIDWTQKISIKISNKELVPVMASIAEENKVHCYAAEYYQVWLPPEKSENIEINNIPADLELRDLEEQHTDIVNKTWANRGPDTDKLIRNFIMLNGGVGLFNKGPTIPCAGPSSTTSTVSECCSL
;
A
#
# COMPACT_ATOMS: atom_id res chain seq x y z
N MET A 1 7.75 -6.99 -11.84
CA MET A 1 8.90 -6.13 -12.21
C MET A 1 10.00 -6.41 -11.20
N PHE A 2 11.13 -7.01 -11.62
CA PHE A 2 12.26 -7.26 -10.74
C PHE A 2 13.18 -6.03 -10.74
N HIS A 3 13.34 -5.39 -9.58
CA HIS A 3 14.17 -4.20 -9.43
C HIS A 3 15.62 -4.60 -9.17
N CYS A 4 16.34 -5.00 -10.22
CA CYS A 4 17.79 -5.26 -10.11
C CYS A 4 18.54 -3.93 -10.11
N ILE A 5 19.30 -3.68 -9.05
CA ILE A 5 20.29 -2.60 -9.00
C ILE A 5 21.66 -3.24 -9.03
N TYR A 6 22.53 -2.71 -9.88
CA TYR A 6 23.94 -3.10 -9.90
C TYR A 6 24.70 -2.14 -9.00
N GLU A 7 25.59 -2.63 -8.13
CA GLU A 7 26.37 -1.78 -7.21
C GLU A 7 27.09 -0.62 -7.92
N SER A 8 27.54 -0.85 -9.16
CA SER A 8 28.15 0.18 -10.02
C SER A 8 27.25 1.39 -10.35
N LYS A 9 25.97 1.33 -9.98
CA LYS A 9 24.99 2.40 -10.20
C LYS A 9 24.69 3.21 -8.94
N LEU A 10 25.19 2.84 -7.76
CA LEU A 10 24.94 3.57 -6.51
C LEU A 10 25.53 4.98 -6.52
N ASP A 11 26.77 5.14 -7.00
CA ASP A 11 27.41 6.46 -7.12
C ASP A 11 26.69 7.35 -8.13
N THR A 12 26.26 6.76 -9.24
CA THR A 12 25.47 7.47 -10.25
C THR A 12 24.15 7.94 -9.67
N PHE A 13 23.46 7.07 -8.93
CA PHE A 13 22.21 7.42 -8.25
C PHE A 13 22.42 8.53 -7.21
N LYS A 14 23.47 8.43 -6.40
CA LYS A 14 23.82 9.47 -5.41
C LYS A 14 24.06 10.82 -6.08
N ARG A 15 24.83 10.84 -7.18
CA ARG A 15 25.07 12.05 -7.96
C ARG A 15 23.78 12.64 -8.52
N MET A 16 22.92 11.81 -9.13
CA MET A 16 21.62 12.27 -9.66
C MET A 16 20.74 12.90 -8.59
N LEU A 17 20.69 12.34 -7.38
CA LEU A 17 19.91 12.90 -6.28
C LEU A 17 20.46 14.24 -5.76
N ARG A 18 21.77 14.49 -5.89
CA ARG A 18 22.38 15.78 -5.51
C ARG A 18 22.18 16.86 -6.56
N GLU A 19 22.26 16.49 -7.83
CA GLU A 19 22.22 17.42 -8.96
C GLU A 19 20.80 17.71 -9.45
N THR A 20 19.81 16.92 -9.03
CA THR A 20 18.41 17.11 -9.45
C THR A 20 17.81 18.37 -8.84
N GLU A 21 17.13 19.15 -9.68
CA GLU A 21 16.31 20.30 -9.27
C GLU A 21 14.82 19.94 -9.19
N VAL A 22 14.46 18.67 -9.49
CA VAL A 22 13.06 18.21 -9.53
C VAL A 22 12.53 17.89 -8.13
N ILE A 23 13.41 17.53 -7.20
CA ILE A 23 13.02 17.15 -5.84
C ILE A 23 13.16 18.38 -4.94
N ASP A 24 12.02 18.88 -4.45
CA ASP A 24 11.99 19.88 -3.40
C ASP A 24 12.18 19.22 -2.03
N TRP A 25 13.42 19.25 -1.52
CA TRP A 25 13.79 18.69 -0.22
C TRP A 25 13.18 19.41 0.98
N THR A 26 12.52 20.57 0.79
CA THR A 26 11.79 21.25 1.87
C THR A 26 10.42 20.63 2.14
N GLN A 27 9.92 19.81 1.22
CA GLN A 27 8.62 19.15 1.31
C GLN A 27 8.75 17.75 1.90
N LYS A 28 7.61 17.21 2.36
CA LYS A 28 7.53 15.79 2.72
C LYS A 28 7.61 14.93 1.46
N ILE A 29 8.72 14.23 1.28
CA ILE A 29 8.95 13.31 0.16
C ILE A 29 8.63 11.88 0.59
N SER A 30 7.92 11.15 -0.27
CA SER A 30 7.66 9.71 -0.10
C SER A 30 8.21 8.96 -1.31
N ILE A 31 9.27 8.19 -1.12
CA ILE A 31 9.80 7.29 -2.14
C ILE A 31 9.16 5.91 -1.90
N LYS A 32 8.47 5.38 -2.92
CA LYS A 32 7.78 4.09 -2.84
C LYS A 32 8.57 3.02 -3.59
N ILE A 33 8.58 1.79 -3.05
CA ILE A 33 9.14 0.59 -3.69
C ILE A 33 10.61 0.80 -4.09
N SER A 34 11.47 0.93 -3.07
CA SER A 34 12.91 1.04 -3.26
C SER A 34 13.61 -0.28 -2.96
N ASN A 35 14.65 -0.59 -3.73
CA ASN A 35 15.56 -1.68 -3.36
C ASN A 35 16.28 -1.28 -2.06
N LYS A 36 16.41 -2.23 -1.12
CA LYS A 36 17.08 -2.03 0.17
C LYS A 36 18.51 -1.47 0.05
N GLU A 37 19.21 -1.80 -1.03
CA GLU A 37 20.59 -1.33 -1.30
C GLU A 37 20.66 0.17 -1.57
N LEU A 38 19.56 0.82 -1.98
CA LEU A 38 19.50 2.27 -2.15
C LEU A 38 19.29 3.02 -0.83
N VAL A 39 18.79 2.34 0.21
CA VAL A 39 18.41 2.98 1.47
C VAL A 39 19.58 3.75 2.11
N PRO A 40 20.81 3.21 2.18
CA PRO A 40 21.95 3.96 2.72
C PRO A 40 22.28 5.22 1.90
N VAL A 41 22.18 5.14 0.56
CA VAL A 41 22.43 6.30 -0.32
C VAL A 41 21.37 7.38 -0.07
N MET A 42 20.10 6.99 -0.05
CA MET A 42 18.98 7.92 0.21
C MET A 42 19.08 8.55 1.59
N ALA A 43 19.42 7.78 2.62
CA ALA A 43 19.63 8.28 3.98
C ALA A 43 20.75 9.33 4.02
N SER A 44 21.87 9.10 3.32
CA SER A 44 22.96 10.08 3.24
C SER A 44 22.55 11.38 2.55
N ILE A 45 21.75 11.31 1.48
CA ILE A 45 21.22 12.51 0.81
C ILE A 45 20.23 13.25 1.69
N ALA A 46 19.38 12.54 2.43
CA ALA A 46 18.44 13.16 3.37
C ALA A 46 19.18 13.91 4.48
N GLU A 47 20.25 13.33 5.03
CA GLU A 47 21.11 13.97 6.03
C GLU A 47 21.78 15.24 5.48
N GLU A 48 22.35 15.18 4.27
CA GLU A 48 22.94 16.32 3.56
C GLU A 48 21.92 17.48 3.39
N ASN A 49 20.66 17.15 3.16
CA ASN A 49 19.56 18.11 3.02
C ASN A 49 18.85 18.44 4.35
N LYS A 50 19.33 17.92 5.49
CA LYS A 50 18.73 18.11 6.82
C LYS A 50 17.26 17.66 6.92
N VAL A 51 16.91 16.62 6.17
CA VAL A 51 15.58 16.00 6.16
C VAL A 51 15.59 14.76 7.03
N HIS A 52 14.59 14.61 7.90
CA HIS A 52 14.42 13.39 8.67
C HIS A 52 13.99 12.23 7.75
N CYS A 53 14.75 11.14 7.75
CA CYS A 53 14.48 9.96 6.94
C CYS A 53 13.89 8.84 7.80
N TYR A 54 12.78 8.26 7.33
CA TYR A 54 12.22 7.03 7.87
C TYR A 54 12.12 6.00 6.75
N ALA A 55 12.68 4.81 6.97
CA ALA A 55 12.57 3.69 6.07
C ALA A 55 11.70 2.60 6.72
N ALA A 56 10.72 2.10 5.98
CA ALA A 56 9.96 0.92 6.34
C ALA A 56 10.30 -0.22 5.38
N GLU A 57 10.47 -1.41 5.93
CA GLU A 57 10.70 -2.62 5.16
C GLU A 57 9.36 -3.23 4.75
N TYR A 58 9.28 -3.67 3.49
CA TYR A 58 8.11 -4.34 2.95
C TYR A 58 8.55 -5.58 2.17
N TYR A 59 7.79 -6.65 2.31
CA TYR A 59 7.95 -7.84 1.48
C TYR A 59 7.10 -7.70 0.23
N GLN A 60 7.75 -7.66 -0.94
CA GLN A 60 7.05 -7.84 -2.19
C GLN A 60 6.84 -9.33 -2.41
N VAL A 61 5.59 -9.78 -2.29
CA VAL A 61 5.21 -11.15 -2.61
C VAL A 61 4.85 -11.24 -4.08
N TRP A 62 5.29 -12.31 -4.72
CA TRP A 62 4.89 -12.64 -6.09
C TRP A 62 4.19 -13.99 -6.10
N LEU A 63 2.96 -14.00 -6.63
CA LEU A 63 2.22 -15.21 -6.89
C LEU A 63 2.27 -15.48 -8.40
N PRO A 64 2.82 -16.63 -8.84
CA PRO A 64 2.77 -17.03 -10.24
C PRO A 64 1.32 -17.09 -10.74
N PRO A 65 1.03 -16.64 -11.98
CA PRO A 65 -0.32 -16.68 -12.54
C PRO A 65 -0.97 -18.07 -12.46
N GLU A 66 -0.21 -19.14 -12.72
CA GLU A 66 -0.72 -20.52 -12.70
C GLU A 66 -1.17 -20.96 -11.29
N LYS A 67 -0.59 -20.35 -10.25
CA LYS A 67 -1.02 -20.57 -8.86
C LYS A 67 -2.21 -19.73 -8.47
N SER A 68 -2.45 -18.59 -9.14
CA SER A 68 -3.56 -17.69 -8.82
C SER A 68 -4.91 -18.23 -9.27
N GLU A 69 -4.95 -18.96 -10.37
CA GLU A 69 -6.19 -19.56 -10.92
C GLU A 69 -6.77 -20.66 -10.01
N ASN A 70 -5.94 -21.26 -9.17
CA ASN A 70 -6.30 -22.39 -8.31
C ASN A 70 -6.44 -22.00 -6.83
N ILE A 71 -6.58 -20.70 -6.53
CA ILE A 71 -6.85 -20.26 -5.16
C ILE A 71 -8.30 -20.58 -4.82
N GLU A 72 -8.49 -21.55 -3.92
CA GLU A 72 -9.78 -21.80 -3.30
C GLU A 72 -9.91 -20.99 -2.01
N ILE A 73 -11.00 -20.23 -1.91
CA ILE A 73 -11.35 -19.52 -0.68
C ILE A 73 -12.26 -20.43 0.15
N ASN A 74 -11.63 -21.18 1.06
CA ASN A 74 -12.32 -22.09 1.96
C ASN A 74 -12.53 -21.46 3.35
N ASN A 75 -13.46 -22.02 4.13
CA ASN A 75 -13.72 -21.63 5.53
C ASN A 75 -14.26 -20.21 5.76
N ILE A 76 -15.04 -19.66 4.82
CA ILE A 76 -15.85 -18.47 5.10
C ILE A 76 -17.00 -18.89 6.03
N PRO A 77 -17.16 -18.27 7.22
CA PRO A 77 -18.30 -18.53 8.10
C PRO A 77 -19.65 -18.44 7.38
N ALA A 78 -20.63 -19.26 7.80
CA ALA A 78 -21.89 -19.40 7.09
C ALA A 78 -22.72 -18.11 7.01
N ASP A 79 -22.50 -17.19 7.93
CA ASP A 79 -23.10 -15.86 8.06
C ASP A 79 -22.35 -14.77 7.29
N LEU A 80 -21.19 -15.08 6.70
CA LEU A 80 -20.37 -14.15 5.93
C LEU A 80 -20.36 -14.48 4.43
N GLU A 81 -20.13 -13.47 3.60
CA GLU A 81 -19.93 -13.60 2.16
C GLU A 81 -18.89 -12.61 1.64
N LEU A 82 -18.21 -12.99 0.56
CA LEU A 82 -17.36 -12.09 -0.20
C LEU A 82 -18.18 -11.45 -1.32
N ARG A 83 -18.06 -10.13 -1.47
CA ARG A 83 -18.67 -9.39 -2.58
C ARG A 83 -17.71 -8.33 -3.08
N ASP A 84 -17.94 -7.87 -4.30
CA ASP A 84 -17.20 -6.75 -4.84
C ASP A 84 -17.47 -5.47 -4.04
N LEU A 85 -16.42 -4.65 -3.93
CA LEU A 85 -16.56 -3.30 -3.40
C LEU A 85 -17.16 -2.41 -4.49
N GLU A 86 -18.13 -1.59 -4.09
CA GLU A 86 -18.78 -0.60 -4.93
C GLU A 86 -18.47 0.81 -4.38
N GLU A 87 -18.76 1.84 -5.17
CA GLU A 87 -18.50 3.23 -4.82
C GLU A 87 -19.04 3.61 -3.43
N GLN A 88 -20.23 3.13 -3.08
CA GLN A 88 -20.89 3.37 -1.79
C GLN A 88 -20.10 2.85 -0.57
N HIS A 89 -19.14 1.93 -0.78
CA HIS A 89 -18.27 1.43 0.29
C HIS A 89 -17.06 2.33 0.55
N THR A 90 -16.86 3.41 -0.22
CA THR A 90 -15.73 4.35 -0.05
C THR A 90 -15.65 4.88 1.38
N ASP A 91 -16.77 5.34 1.93
CA ASP A 91 -16.80 5.99 3.24
C ASP A 91 -16.38 5.05 4.37
N ILE A 92 -16.90 3.83 4.37
CA ILE A 92 -16.59 2.84 5.40
C ILE A 92 -15.14 2.35 5.29
N VAL A 93 -14.64 2.15 4.07
CA VAL A 93 -13.23 1.79 3.86
C VAL A 93 -12.32 2.93 4.32
N ASN A 94 -12.63 4.18 3.97
CA ASN A 94 -11.84 5.34 4.38
C ASN A 94 -11.88 5.57 5.90
N LYS A 95 -13.04 5.37 6.54
CA LYS A 95 -13.18 5.51 8.00
C LYS A 95 -12.37 4.48 8.77
N THR A 96 -12.31 3.25 8.26
CA THR A 96 -11.60 2.14 8.92
C THR A 96 -10.12 2.07 8.56
N TRP A 97 -9.67 2.79 7.52
CA TRP A 97 -8.26 2.79 7.15
C TRP A 97 -7.39 3.55 8.16
N ALA A 98 -6.39 2.85 8.71
CA ALA A 98 -5.46 3.40 9.69
C ALA A 98 -4.66 4.60 9.15
N ASN A 99 -4.40 4.63 7.83
CA ASN A 99 -3.62 5.67 7.17
C ASN A 99 -4.49 6.74 6.49
N ARG A 100 -5.76 6.89 6.91
CA ARG A 100 -6.64 7.94 6.39
C ARG A 100 -6.04 9.32 6.61
N GLY A 101 -6.35 10.24 5.70
CA GLY A 101 -5.87 11.61 5.73
C GLY A 101 -6.71 12.51 4.82
N PRO A 102 -6.30 13.77 4.63
CA PRO A 102 -6.92 14.63 3.63
C PRO A 102 -6.92 13.96 2.25
N ASP A 103 -8.06 14.00 1.55
CA ASP A 103 -8.27 13.46 0.20
C ASP A 103 -8.10 11.94 0.03
N THR A 104 -7.95 11.16 1.12
CA THR A 104 -7.84 9.69 1.01
C THR A 104 -9.14 9.03 0.57
N ASP A 105 -10.29 9.68 0.77
CA ASP A 105 -11.60 9.27 0.26
C ASP A 105 -11.60 9.20 -1.27
N LYS A 106 -11.10 10.24 -1.95
CA LYS A 106 -11.00 10.27 -3.42
C LYS A 106 -10.07 9.18 -3.94
N LEU A 107 -8.95 8.96 -3.23
CA LEU A 107 -8.01 7.89 -3.57
C LEU A 107 -8.67 6.51 -3.46
N ILE A 108 -9.34 6.22 -2.35
CA ILE A 108 -10.04 4.95 -2.11
C ILE A 108 -11.16 4.75 -3.13
N ARG A 109 -11.97 5.79 -3.39
CA ARG A 109 -13.01 5.77 -4.42
C ARG A 109 -12.44 5.36 -5.77
N ASN A 110 -11.34 6.00 -6.20
CA ASN A 110 -10.70 5.69 -7.46
C ASN A 110 -10.12 4.26 -7.47
N PHE A 111 -9.57 3.77 -6.36
CA PHE A 111 -9.10 2.39 -6.27
C PHE A 111 -10.24 1.40 -6.48
N ILE A 112 -11.35 1.57 -5.78
CA ILE A 112 -12.53 0.71 -5.90
C ILE A 112 -13.07 0.76 -7.35
N MET A 113 -13.24 1.95 -7.92
CA MET A 113 -13.87 2.11 -9.23
C MET A 113 -13.00 1.68 -10.41
N LEU A 114 -11.68 1.82 -10.31
CA LEU A 114 -10.76 1.56 -11.44
C LEU A 114 -10.06 0.20 -11.33
N ASN A 115 -9.86 -0.32 -10.13
CA ASN A 115 -9.15 -1.58 -9.91
C ASN A 115 -10.04 -2.66 -9.27
N GLY A 116 -11.26 -2.32 -8.89
CA GLY A 116 -12.15 -3.18 -8.12
C GLY A 116 -11.68 -3.35 -6.68
N GLY A 117 -12.15 -4.43 -6.06
CA GLY A 117 -11.79 -4.83 -4.71
C GLY A 117 -12.84 -5.78 -4.17
N VAL A 118 -12.48 -6.62 -3.21
CA VAL A 118 -13.40 -7.59 -2.61
C VAL A 118 -13.50 -7.30 -1.12
N GLY A 119 -14.72 -7.12 -0.61
CA GLY A 119 -15.00 -6.96 0.81
C GLY A 119 -15.61 -8.24 1.40
N LEU A 120 -15.45 -8.40 2.73
CA LEU A 120 -16.15 -9.42 3.51
C LEU A 120 -17.36 -8.79 4.19
N PHE A 121 -18.55 -9.37 4.00
CA PHE A 121 -19.83 -8.82 4.47
C PHE A 121 -20.58 -9.86 5.26
N ASN A 122 -21.42 -9.42 6.21
CA ASN A 122 -22.49 -10.26 6.73
C ASN A 122 -23.52 -10.51 5.62
N LYS A 123 -24.06 -11.74 5.54
CA LYS A 123 -25.18 -12.04 4.64
C LYS A 123 -26.41 -11.24 5.07
N GLY A 124 -26.91 -10.40 4.17
CA GLY A 124 -28.04 -9.51 4.41
C GLY A 124 -27.64 -8.03 4.51
N PRO A 125 -26.84 -7.60 5.51
CA PRO A 125 -26.35 -6.22 5.58
C PRO A 125 -25.42 -5.84 4.41
N THR A 126 -25.46 -4.57 3.99
CA THR A 126 -24.59 -4.03 2.94
C THR A 126 -23.28 -3.44 3.46
N ILE A 127 -23.05 -3.46 4.77
CA ILE A 127 -21.86 -2.87 5.39
C ILE A 127 -20.73 -3.93 5.45
N PRO A 128 -19.53 -3.66 4.90
CA PRO A 128 -18.41 -4.60 4.97
C PRO A 128 -17.83 -4.67 6.39
N CYS A 129 -17.55 -5.89 6.83
CA CYS A 129 -16.87 -6.20 8.10
C CYS A 129 -15.34 -6.04 7.99
N ALA A 130 -14.78 -6.23 6.79
CA ALA A 130 -13.36 -6.00 6.48
C ALA A 130 -13.15 -5.75 4.97
N GLY A 131 -12.13 -4.96 4.62
CA GLY A 131 -11.69 -4.70 3.24
C GLY A 131 -10.21 -5.08 3.02
N PRO A 132 -9.75 -5.25 1.77
CA PRO A 132 -8.39 -5.62 1.49
C PRO A 132 -7.48 -4.42 1.74
N SER A 133 -6.77 -4.42 2.87
CA SER A 133 -5.76 -3.41 3.15
C SER A 133 -4.49 -3.72 2.35
N SER A 134 -3.96 -2.76 1.61
CA SER A 134 -2.71 -2.87 0.84
C SER A 134 -1.45 -2.73 1.71
N THR A 135 -1.58 -2.76 3.03
CA THR A 135 -0.47 -2.69 3.98
C THR A 135 -0.72 -3.68 5.11
N THR A 136 0.23 -4.58 5.33
CA THR A 136 0.27 -5.50 6.47
C THR A 136 0.18 -4.74 7.79
N SER A 137 -1.03 -4.53 8.32
CA SER A 137 -1.31 -4.31 9.74
C SER A 137 -2.81 -4.29 10.01
N THR A 138 -3.21 -5.14 10.97
CA THR A 138 -4.46 -5.10 11.76
C THR A 138 -5.78 -5.45 11.05
N VAL A 139 -6.16 -6.73 11.20
CA VAL A 139 -7.57 -7.12 11.40
C VAL A 139 -7.96 -6.57 12.79
N SER A 140 -8.54 -5.39 12.81
CA SER A 140 -9.10 -4.78 14.02
C SER A 140 -10.56 -5.18 14.15
N GLU A 141 -10.84 -6.03 15.14
CA GLU A 141 -12.08 -6.12 15.93
C GLU A 141 -13.32 -5.39 15.36
N CYS A 142 -14.09 -6.08 14.51
CA CYS A 142 -15.50 -5.76 14.27
C CYS A 142 -16.45 -6.69 15.04
N CYS A 143 -15.92 -7.64 15.82
CA CYS A 143 -16.72 -8.54 16.67
C CYS A 143 -16.78 -8.02 18.10
N SER A 144 -17.45 -6.90 18.33
CA SER A 144 -17.92 -6.49 19.65
C SER A 144 -19.10 -5.54 19.46
N LEU A 145 -20.28 -6.11 19.28
CA LEU A 145 -21.60 -5.66 19.75
C LEU A 145 -22.64 -6.75 19.47
#